data_AF-A0A258KS07-F1
#
_entry.id   AF-A0A258KS07-F1
#
_cell.length_a   1.000
_cell.length_b   1.000
_cell.length_c   1.000
_cell.angle_alpha   90.00
_cell.angle_beta   90.00
_cell.angle_gamma   90.00
#
_symmetry.space_group_name_H-M   'P 1'
#
loop_
_entity.id
_entity.type
_entity.pdbx_description
1 polymer ?
#
loop_
_entity_poly.entity_id
_entity_poly.type
_entity_poly.pdbx_seq_one_letter_code
_entity_poly.pdbx_strand_id
1 'polypeptide(L)' 'MVTVTDKAKSKVEELMKENGLDAGYFLRVSVQGGGCSGLSYKMDFDNEEKP' A
#
# COMPACT_ATOMS: atom_id res chain seq x y z
N MET A 1 13.22 6.74 4.20
CA MET A 1 13.37 5.50 3.41
C MET A 1 12.42 4.47 3.97
N VAL A 2 11.54 3.90 3.16
CA VAL A 2 10.61 2.84 3.58
C VAL A 2 11.19 1.50 3.17
N THR A 3 11.22 0.53 4.09
CA THR A 3 11.73 -0.82 3.83
C THR A 3 10.59 -1.82 3.94
N VAL A 4 10.50 -2.73 2.98
CA VAL A 4 9.51 -3.81 2.96
C VAL A 4 10.24 -5.13 3.15
N THR A 5 9.75 -5.98 4.05
CA THR A 5 10.30 -7.33 4.25
C THR A 5 9.86 -8.26 3.13
N ASP A 6 10.64 -9.32 2.86
CA ASP A 6 10.28 -10.31 1.85
C ASP A 6 8.90 -10.94 2.11
N LYS A 7 8.59 -11.21 3.38
CA LYS A 7 7.28 -11.71 3.80
C LYS A 7 6.14 -10.75 3.43
N ALA A 8 6.34 -9.45 3.67
CA ALA A 8 5.35 -8.43 3.32
C ALA A 8 5.19 -8.32 1.80
N LYS A 9 6.29 -8.36 1.04
CA LYS A 9 6.27 -8.38 -0.42
C LYS A 9 5.44 -9.56 -0.96
N SER A 10 5.70 -10.78 -0.49
CA SER A 10 4.92 -11.96 -0.91
C SER A 10 3.43 -11.80 -0.61
N LYS A 11 3.08 -11.25 0.55
CA LYS A 11 1.66 -11.05 0.89
C LYS A 11 1.00 -9.98 0.03
N VAL A 12 1.70 -8.92 -0.33
CA VAL A 12 1.20 -7.88 -1.23
C VAL A 12 0.94 -8.47 -2.62
N GLU A 13 1.88 -9.26 -3.16
CA GLU A 13 1.71 -9.92 -4.47
C GLU A 13 0.54 -10.93 -4.47
N GLU A 14 0.34 -11.65 -3.36
CA GLU A 14 -0.81 -12.54 -3.17
C GLU A 14 -2.12 -11.76 -3.20
N LEU A 15 -2.22 -10.68 -2.41
CA LEU A 15 -3.41 -9.83 -2.36
C LEU A 15 -3.73 -9.19 -3.71
N MET A 16 -2.72 -8.76 -4.48
CA MET A 16 -2.93 -8.22 -5.83
C MET A 16 -3.56 -9.27 -6.76
N LYS A 17 -3.08 -10.51 -6.71
CA LYS A 17 -3.62 -11.64 -7.51
C LYS A 17 -5.04 -11.98 -7.09
N GLU A 18 -5.32 -12.06 -5.78
CA GLU A 18 -6.64 -12.35 -5.23
C GLU A 18 -7.69 -11.31 -5.65
N ASN A 19 -7.29 -10.04 -5.73
CA ASN A 19 -8.16 -8.94 -6.15
C ASN A 19 -8.20 -8.73 -7.67
N GLY A 20 -7.54 -9.57 -8.46
CA GLY A 20 -7.52 -9.47 -9.92
C GLY A 20 -6.86 -8.19 -10.45
N LEU A 21 -5.94 -7.61 -9.68
CA LEU A 21 -5.22 -6.39 -10.05
C LEU A 21 -4.11 -6.72 -11.04
N ASP A 22 -4.04 -5.95 -12.12
CA ASP A 22 -3.03 -6.11 -13.16
C ASP A 22 -1.73 -5.34 -12.83
N ALA A 23 -0.77 -5.37 -13.76
CA ALA A 23 0.53 -4.71 -13.61
C ALA A 23 0.46 -3.17 -13.56
N GLY A 24 -0.70 -2.56 -13.80
CA GLY A 24 -0.93 -1.14 -13.65
C GLY A 24 -1.15 -0.71 -12.20
N TYR A 25 -1.41 -1.65 -11.29
CA TYR A 25 -1.60 -1.36 -9.87
C TYR A 25 -0.30 -1.48 -9.07
N PHE A 26 -0.19 -0.65 -8.03
CA PHE A 26 0.92 -0.66 -7.10
C PHE A 26 0.44 -0.37 -5.67
N LEU A 27 1.27 -0.74 -4.69
CA LEU A 27 1.02 -0.43 -3.29
C LEU A 27 1.34 1.06 -3.03
N ARG A 28 0.33 1.81 -2.61
CA ARG A 28 0.44 3.19 -2.15
C ARG A 28 0.51 3.23 -0.63
N VAL A 29 1.40 4.07 -0.10
CA VAL A 29 1.50 4.36 1.33
C VAL A 29 1.17 5.83 1.52
N SER A 30 0.11 6.10 2.27
CA SER A 30 -0.35 7.45 2.58
C SER A 30 -0.29 7.69 4.08
N VAL A 31 -0.04 8.95 4.47
CA VAL A 31 -0.17 9.37 5.87
C VAL A 31 -1.50 10.08 6.03
N GLN A 32 -2.28 9.66 7.01
CA GLN A 32 -3.56 10.25 7.35
C GLN A 32 -3.48 10.87 8.74
N GLY A 33 -4.20 11.99 8.93
CA GLY A 33 -4.45 12.52 10.25
C GLY A 33 -5.26 11.51 11.06
N GLY A 34 -4.73 11.08 12.20
CA GLY A 34 -5.45 10.35 13.23
C GLY A 34 -6.14 11.31 14.20
N GLY A 35 -6.71 10.74 15.27
CA GLY A 35 -7.28 11.52 16.38
C GLY A 35 -6.20 12.14 17.28
N CYS A 36 -6.46 12.25 18.59
CA CYS A 36 -5.47 12.75 19.57
C CYS A 36 -4.11 12.02 19.54
N SER A 37 -4.04 10.85 18.91
CA SER A 37 -2.84 10.02 18.80
C SER A 37 -1.88 10.38 17.65
N GLY A 38 -2.19 11.36 16.81
CA GLY A 38 -1.26 11.87 15.78
C GLY A 38 -1.50 11.31 14.38
N LEU A 39 -0.47 10.79 13.70
CA LEU A 39 -0.51 10.37 12.30
C LEU A 39 -0.66 8.85 12.16
N SER A 40 -1.42 8.40 11.16
CA SER A 40 -1.63 6.99 10.82
C SER A 40 -1.17 6.69 9.40
N TYR A 41 -0.67 5.48 9.16
CA TYR A 41 -0.35 5.01 7.81
C TYR A 41 -1.55 4.27 7.21
N LYS A 42 -1.89 4.60 5.97
CA LYS A 42 -2.82 3.86 5.13
C LYS A 42 -2.04 3.19 4.01
N MET A 43 -2.36 1.92 3.74
CA MET A 43 -1.79 1.15 2.64
C MET A 43 -2.93 0.65 1.76
N ASP A 44 -2.90 1.01 0.49
CA ASP A 44 -3.93 0.67 -0.49
C ASP A 44 -3.32 0.40 -1.86
N PHE A 45 -4.07 -0.32 -2.71
CA PHE A 45 -3.68 -0.51 -4.11
C PHE A 45 -4.27 0.63 -4.95
N ASP A 46 -3.42 1.24 -5.77
CA ASP A 46 -3.78 2.36 -6.65
C ASP A 46 -3.11 2.15 -8.01
N ASN A 47 -3.66 2.75 -9.04
CA ASN A 47 -3.13 2.72 -10.41
C ASN A 47 -2.96 4.12 -11.02
N GLU A 48 -3.26 5.17 -10.26
CA GLU A 48 -3.06 6.55 -10.67
C GLU A 48 -1.80 7.12 -10.03
N GLU A 49 -0.91 7.70 -10.83
CA GLU A 49 0.15 8.55 -10.31
C GLU A 49 -0.49 9.84 -9.76
N LYS A 50 -0.25 10.11 -8.48
CA LYS A 50 -0.78 11.28 -7.76
C LYS A 50 0.41 12.15 -7.35
N PRO A 51 0.35 13.47 -7.59
CA PRO A 51 1.42 14.40 -7.25
C PRO A 51 1.61 14.56 -5.74
#